data_AF-A0A2Z6TEN8-F1
#
_entry.id   AF-A0A2Z6TEN8-F1
#
_cell.length_a   1.000
_cell.length_b   1.000
_cell.length_c   1.000
_cell.angle_alpha   90.00
_cell.angle_beta   90.00
_cell.angle_gamma   90.00
#
_symmetry.space_group_name_H-M   'P 1'
#
loop_
_entity.id
_entity.type
_entity.pdbx_description
1 polymer ?
#
loop_
_entity_poly.entity_id
_entity_poly.type
_entity_poly.pdbx_seq_one_letter_code
_entity_poly.pdbx_strand_id
1 'polypeptide(L)'
;MEEAKKKKIKEEKEHKKEREKIALWVVQNIEGPEPIKSLEISEIRRNGIGGTGGSSVSVKINNNDNNSFDLSVDGEVPMKGGAFISSNCKYEFTKKEIKSRTLKGIKIEEWKEK
;
A
#
# COMPACT_ATOMS: atom_id res chain seq x y z
N MET A 1 18.06 11.42 25.47
CA MET A 1 18.59 10.84 24.21
C MET A 1 18.13 9.41 23.96
N GLU A 2 17.96 8.59 25.01
CA GLU A 2 17.50 7.19 24.88
C GLU A 2 16.00 7.05 24.53
N GLU A 3 15.14 7.91 25.09
CA GLU A 3 13.70 7.89 24.82
C GLU A 3 13.35 8.26 23.37
N ALA A 4 14.07 9.22 22.77
CA ALA A 4 13.88 9.60 21.37
C ALA A 4 14.23 8.45 20.41
N LYS A 5 15.28 7.68 20.71
CA LYS A 5 15.65 6.48 19.92
C LYS A 5 14.59 5.39 20.04
N LYS A 6 14.08 5.13 21.26
CA LYS A 6 13.01 4.15 21.51
C LYS A 6 11.73 4.52 20.77
N LYS A 7 11.34 5.80 20.79
CA LYS A 7 10.15 6.31 20.09
C LYS A 7 10.27 6.12 18.57
N LYS A 8 11.42 6.51 17.99
CA LYS A 8 11.68 6.36 16.55
C LYS A 8 11.62 4.89 16.10
N ILE A 9 12.26 3.98 16.84
CA ILE A 9 12.21 2.53 16.53
C ILE A 9 10.77 1.99 16.59
N LYS A 10 9.95 2.50 17.52
CA LYS A 10 8.54 2.12 17.63
C LYS A 10 7.76 2.62 16.41
N GLU A 11 7.90 3.89 16.06
CA GLU A 11 7.27 4.49 14.88
C GLU A 11 7.64 3.75 13.58
N GLU A 12 8.93 3.46 13.38
CA GLU A 12 9.39 2.70 12.20
C GLU A 12 8.79 1.29 12.11
N LYS A 13 8.61 0.62 13.26
CA LYS A 13 7.95 -0.70 13.31
C LYS A 13 6.45 -0.61 13.01
N GLU A 14 5.79 0.46 13.45
CA GLU A 14 4.36 0.68 13.17
C GLU A 14 4.15 0.96 11.68
N HIS A 15 4.96 1.83 11.07
CA HIS A 15 4.91 2.12 9.64
C HIS A 15 5.19 0.87 8.80
N LYS A 16 6.19 0.07 9.19
CA LYS A 16 6.48 -1.21 8.51
C LYS A 16 5.28 -2.16 8.56
N LYS A 17 4.68 -2.34 9.73
CA LYS A 17 3.50 -3.21 9.90
C LYS A 17 2.32 -2.73 9.06
N GLU A 18 2.11 -1.43 8.99
CA GLU A 18 1.06 -0.85 8.17
C GLU A 18 1.29 -1.17 6.69
N ARG A 19 2.50 -0.91 6.17
CA ARG A 19 2.88 -1.31 4.80
C ARG A 19 2.64 -2.80 4.52
N GLU A 20 3.00 -3.68 5.46
CA GLU A 20 2.77 -5.12 5.28
C GLU A 20 1.28 -5.48 5.19
N LYS A 21 0.42 -4.81 5.96
CA LYS A 21 -1.04 -5.02 5.86
C LYS A 21 -1.59 -4.53 4.51
N ILE A 22 -1.10 -3.39 4.04
CA ILE A 22 -1.48 -2.82 2.73
C ILE A 22 -1.03 -3.76 1.60
N ALA A 23 0.23 -4.20 1.66
CA ALA A 23 0.78 -5.17 0.73
C ALA A 23 -0.07 -6.45 0.70
N LEU A 24 -0.47 -6.96 1.86
CA LEU A 24 -1.28 -8.17 1.95
C LEU A 24 -2.63 -7.96 1.28
N TRP A 25 -3.28 -6.83 1.53
CA TRP A 25 -4.54 -6.50 0.90
C TRP A 25 -4.40 -6.43 -0.62
N VAL A 26 -3.35 -5.79 -1.13
CA VAL A 26 -3.06 -5.69 -2.57
C VAL A 26 -2.91 -7.07 -3.19
N VAL A 27 -2.10 -7.96 -2.61
CA VAL A 27 -1.90 -9.30 -3.20
C VAL A 27 -3.18 -10.13 -3.18
N GLN A 28 -4.07 -9.91 -2.21
CA GLN A 28 -5.33 -10.63 -2.08
C GLN A 28 -6.45 -10.07 -2.97
N ASN A 29 -6.41 -8.78 -3.32
CA ASN A 29 -7.49 -8.08 -4.01
C ASN A 29 -7.13 -7.56 -5.41
N ILE A 30 -5.87 -7.69 -5.83
CA ILE A 30 -5.40 -7.26 -7.14
C ILE A 30 -4.84 -8.44 -7.94
N GLU A 31 -5.17 -8.51 -9.22
CA GLU A 31 -4.61 -9.47 -10.18
C GLU A 31 -4.17 -8.76 -11.46
N GLY A 32 -3.34 -9.42 -12.24
CA GLY A 32 -2.81 -8.88 -13.48
C GLY A 32 -2.07 -9.95 -14.27
N PRO A 33 -1.55 -9.61 -15.46
CA PRO A 33 -0.95 -10.57 -16.39
C PRO A 33 0.34 -11.18 -15.85
N GLU A 34 1.07 -10.46 -14.99
CA GLU A 34 2.29 -10.95 -14.36
C GLU A 34 2.11 -11.08 -12.84
N PRO A 35 2.69 -12.12 -12.21
CA PRO A 35 2.63 -12.28 -10.77
C PRO A 35 3.28 -11.08 -10.06
N ILE A 36 2.70 -10.67 -8.93
CA ILE A 36 3.25 -9.62 -8.07
C ILE A 36 4.49 -10.17 -7.37
N LYS A 37 5.66 -9.61 -7.68
CA LYS A 37 6.97 -9.96 -7.12
C LYS A 37 7.51 -8.87 -6.21
N SER A 38 7.15 -7.61 -6.47
CA SER A 38 7.49 -6.49 -5.59
C SER A 38 6.34 -5.48 -5.48
N LEU A 39 6.29 -4.84 -4.32
CA LEU A 39 5.38 -3.75 -3.99
C LEU A 39 6.16 -2.62 -3.34
N GLU A 40 6.03 -1.42 -3.90
CA GLU A 40 6.46 -0.19 -3.25
C GLU A 40 5.22 0.55 -2.76
N ILE A 41 5.22 0.91 -1.47
CA ILE A 41 4.05 1.48 -0.79
C ILE A 41 4.48 2.78 -0.15
N SER A 42 3.78 3.88 -0.48
CA SER A 42 4.04 5.20 0.10
C SER A 42 3.62 5.25 1.58
N GLU A 43 3.97 6.35 2.25
CA GLU A 43 3.32 6.69 3.51
C GLU A 43 1.86 7.09 3.27
N ILE A 44 1.00 6.93 4.28
CA ILE A 44 -0.39 7.38 4.21
C ILE A 44 -0.41 8.91 4.19
N ARG A 45 -0.95 9.47 3.12
CA ARG A 45 -1.16 10.92 2.96
C ARG A 45 -2.56 11.29 3.40
N ARG A 46 -2.68 12.36 4.18
CA ARG A 46 -3.99 12.99 4.47
C ARG A 46 -4.25 14.06 3.42
N ASN A 47 -5.36 13.93 2.71
CA ASN A 47 -5.76 14.85 1.66
C ASN A 47 -6.71 15.92 2.21
N GLY A 48 -6.65 17.12 1.64
CA GLY A 48 -7.50 18.25 2.02
C GLY A 48 -7.10 18.94 3.33
N ILE A 49 -7.67 20.12 3.57
CA ILE A 49 -7.42 20.91 4.78
C ILE A 49 -7.98 20.14 5.98
N GLY A 50 -7.12 19.76 6.92
CA GLY A 50 -7.50 19.00 8.12
C GLY A 50 -7.88 17.53 7.88
N GLY A 51 -7.58 16.94 6.71
CA GLY A 51 -7.93 15.54 6.39
C GLY A 51 -9.36 15.35 5.87
N THR A 52 -10.05 16.44 5.51
CA THR A 52 -11.40 16.42 4.94
C THR A 52 -11.51 15.69 3.61
N GLY A 53 -10.39 15.57 2.87
CA GLY A 53 -10.32 14.80 1.62
C GLY A 53 -10.03 13.31 1.82
N GLY A 54 -10.06 12.82 3.06
CA GLY A 54 -9.72 11.43 3.40
C GLY A 54 -8.21 11.21 3.46
N SER A 55 -7.82 9.93 3.55
CA SER A 55 -6.41 9.54 3.47
C SER A 55 -6.20 8.62 2.27
N SER A 56 -5.02 8.65 1.67
CA SER A 56 -4.66 7.76 0.58
C SER A 56 -3.25 7.21 0.71
N VAL A 57 -2.99 6.09 0.06
CA VAL A 57 -1.65 5.52 -0.09
C VAL A 57 -1.43 5.17 -1.55
N SER A 58 -0.24 5.44 -2.06
CA SER A 58 0.16 5.07 -3.41
C SER A 58 0.87 3.74 -3.38
N VAL A 59 0.51 2.86 -4.30
CA VAL A 59 1.12 1.53 -4.47
C VAL A 59 1.68 1.43 -5.87
N LYS A 60 2.90 0.90 -6.00
CA LYS A 60 3.52 0.54 -7.27
C LYS A 60 3.82 -0.95 -7.31
N ILE A 61 3.38 -1.62 -8.37
CA ILE A 61 3.59 -3.05 -8.56
C ILE A 61 4.80 -3.29 -9.47
N ASN A 62 5.65 -4.23 -9.08
CA ASN A 62 6.77 -4.75 -9.89
C ASN A 62 7.74 -3.65 -10.36
N ASN A 63 7.92 -2.58 -9.56
CA ASN A 63 8.79 -1.44 -9.88
C ASN A 63 8.49 -0.82 -11.26
N ASN A 64 7.21 -0.77 -11.63
CA ASN A 64 6.76 -0.20 -12.90
C ASN A 64 5.82 0.97 -12.62
N ASP A 65 6.24 2.19 -12.99
CA ASP A 65 5.47 3.42 -12.77
C ASP A 65 4.10 3.42 -13.49
N ASN A 66 3.92 2.62 -14.54
CA ASN A 66 2.62 2.47 -15.18
C ASN A 66 1.67 1.57 -14.38
N ASN A 67 2.21 0.72 -13.51
CA ASN A 67 1.45 -0.19 -12.65
C ASN A 67 1.35 0.38 -11.22
N SER A 68 0.98 1.66 -11.12
CA SER A 68 0.70 2.30 -9.85
C SER A 68 -0.76 2.74 -9.72
N PHE A 69 -1.23 2.80 -8.48
CA PHE A 69 -2.59 3.23 -8.14
C PHE A 69 -2.62 3.80 -6.72
N ASP A 70 -3.61 4.65 -6.47
CA ASP A 70 -3.87 5.22 -5.16
C ASP A 70 -5.02 4.51 -4.49
N LEU A 71 -4.80 4.00 -3.28
CA LEU A 71 -5.81 3.39 -2.42
C LEU A 71 -6.30 4.40 -1.39
N SER A 72 -7.61 4.59 -1.30
CA SER A 72 -8.18 5.39 -0.21
C SER A 72 -8.19 4.59 1.11
N VAL A 73 -7.76 5.24 2.18
CA VAL A 73 -7.63 4.69 3.54
C VAL A 73 -8.60 5.41 4.46
N ASP A 74 -9.52 4.65 5.06
CA ASP A 74 -10.51 5.16 6.00
C ASP A 74 -10.20 4.64 7.42
N GLY A 75 -9.07 5.10 7.97
CA GLY A 75 -8.68 4.88 9.37
C GLY A 75 -8.23 3.47 9.78
N GLU A 76 -8.72 2.41 9.13
CA GLU A 76 -8.35 1.01 9.44
C GLU A 76 -8.05 0.19 8.18
N VAL A 77 -7.09 -0.72 8.29
CA VAL A 77 -6.83 -1.79 7.30
C VAL A 77 -7.61 -3.04 7.73
N PRO A 78 -8.40 -3.70 6.86
CA PRO A 78 -8.41 -3.62 5.39
C PRO A 78 -9.02 -2.33 4.86
N MET A 79 -8.38 -1.77 3.83
CA MET A 79 -8.83 -0.55 3.18
C MET A 79 -10.24 -0.74 2.64
N LYS A 80 -11.18 0.09 3.12
CA LYS A 80 -12.58 0.10 2.67
C LYS A 80 -12.81 1.05 1.48
N GLY A 81 -11.77 1.73 1.01
CA GLY A 81 -11.84 2.68 -0.09
C GLY A 81 -11.63 2.04 -1.47
N GLY A 82 -12.05 2.74 -2.52
CA GLY A 82 -11.71 2.38 -3.90
C GLY A 82 -10.23 2.64 -4.22
N ALA A 83 -9.71 1.97 -5.25
CA ALA A 83 -8.43 2.36 -5.87
C ALA A 83 -8.69 3.20 -7.10
N PHE A 84 -7.87 4.21 -7.28
CA PHE A 84 -7.74 4.95 -8.53
C PHE A 84 -6.61 4.33 -9.33
N ILE A 85 -6.98 3.52 -10.32
CA ILE A 85 -6.03 2.80 -11.16
C ILE A 85 -5.70 3.68 -12.37
N SER A 86 -4.41 3.91 -12.61
CA SER A 86 -3.92 4.61 -13.81
C SER A 86 -4.43 3.91 -15.08
N SER A 87 -4.78 4.67 -16.12
CA SER A 87 -5.30 4.12 -17.38
C SER A 87 -4.35 3.13 -18.08
N ASN A 88 -3.05 3.17 -17.76
CA ASN A 88 -2.04 2.26 -18.31
C ASN A 88 -1.70 1.08 -17.39
N CYS A 89 -2.32 1.00 -16.22
CA CYS A 89 -2.07 -0.07 -15.27
C CYS A 89 -2.71 -1.36 -15.79
N LYS A 90 -1.92 -2.42 -15.87
CA LYS A 90 -2.40 -3.75 -16.31
C LYS A 90 -2.98 -4.59 -15.17
N TYR A 91 -3.02 -4.03 -13.97
CA TYR A 91 -3.53 -4.69 -12.78
C TYR A 91 -4.92 -4.18 -12.46
N GLU A 92 -5.80 -5.09 -12.08
CA GLU A 92 -7.20 -4.83 -11.82
C GLU A 92 -7.66 -5.48 -10.52
N PHE A 93 -8.81 -5.03 -10.03
CA PHE A 93 -9.45 -5.62 -8.88
C PHE A 93 -9.92 -7.04 -9.17
N THR A 94 -9.56 -7.96 -8.28
CA THR A 94 -10.15 -9.30 -8.30
C THR A 94 -11.64 -9.17 -7.99
N LYS A 95 -12.46 -10.01 -8.63
CA LYS A 95 -13.91 -10.07 -8.33
C LYS A 95 -14.19 -10.53 -6.89
N LYS A 96 -13.25 -11.25 -6.28
CA LYS A 96 -13.31 -11.79 -4.92
C LYS A 96 -11.92 -11.78 -4.30
N GLU A 97 -11.87 -11.49 -3.00
CA GLU A 97 -10.63 -11.56 -2.21
C GLU A 97 -10.07 -12.99 -2.20
N ILE A 98 -8.78 -13.13 -2.53
CA ILE A 98 -8.08 -14.41 -2.59
C ILE A 98 -7.25 -14.59 -1.31
N LYS A 99 -7.92 -14.98 -0.22
CA LYS A 99 -7.32 -15.10 1.12
C LYS A 99 -6.12 -16.07 1.23
N SER A 100 -5.96 -16.98 0.28
CA SER A 100 -4.82 -17.91 0.24
C SER A 100 -3.51 -17.25 -0.18
N ARG A 101 -3.55 -16.05 -0.78
CA ARG A 101 -2.33 -15.32 -1.14
C ARG A 101 -1.69 -14.71 0.10
N THR A 102 -0.37 -14.78 0.13
CA THR A 102 0.47 -14.29 1.24
C THR A 102 1.60 -13.43 0.68
N LEU A 103 2.32 -12.75 1.55
CA LEU A 103 3.49 -11.94 1.19
C LEU A 103 4.76 -12.77 0.95
N LYS A 104 4.67 -14.11 0.93
CA LYS A 104 5.82 -14.99 0.79
C LYS A 104 6.50 -14.80 -0.58
N GLY A 105 7.77 -14.40 -0.56
CA GLY A 105 8.55 -14.18 -1.79
C GLY A 105 8.28 -12.83 -2.47
N ILE A 106 7.49 -11.94 -1.85
CA ILE A 106 7.21 -10.60 -2.36
C ILE A 106 8.11 -9.60 -1.66
N LYS A 107 8.84 -8.80 -2.44
CA LYS A 107 9.67 -7.72 -1.92
C LYS A 107 8.78 -6.50 -1.61
N ILE A 108 8.77 -6.06 -0.35
CA ILE A 108 7.98 -4.90 0.10
C ILE A 108 8.94 -3.77 0.45
N GLU A 109 8.78 -2.64 -0.22
CA GLU A 109 9.64 -1.47 -0.06
C GLU A 109 8.81 -0.21 0.23
N GLU A 110 9.45 0.78 0.86
CA GLU A 110 8.88 2.10 1.06
C GLU A 110 9.01 2.90 -0.23
N TRP A 111 7.90 3.41 -0.74
CA TRP A 111 7.93 4.38 -1.82
C TRP A 111 8.14 5.78 -1.24
N LYS A 112 9.37 6.26 -1.32
CA LYS A 112 9.66 7.67 -1.09
C LYS A 112 9.28 8.45 -2.35
N GLU A 113 8.03 8.91 -2.40
CA GLU A 113 7.63 9.90 -3.39
C GLU A 113 8.59 11.09 -3.29
N LYS A 114 9.23 11.43 -4.43
CA LYS A 114 10.20 12.52 -4.52
C LYS A 114 9.53 13.88 -4.60
#